data_AF-A0A7R7CLW1-F1
#
_entry.id   AF-A0A7R7CLW1-F1
#
_cell.length_a   1.000
_cell.length_b   1.000
_cell.length_c   1.000
_cell.angle_alpha   90.00
_cell.angle_beta   90.00
_cell.angle_gamma   90.00
#
_symmetry.space_group_name_H-M   'P 1'
#
loop_
_entity.id
_entity.type
_entity.pdbx_description
1 polymer ?
#
loop_
_entity_poly.entity_id
_entity_poly.type
_entity_poly.pdbx_seq_one_letter_code
_entity_poly.pdbx_strand_id
1 'polypeptide(L)'
;MRGRDDLEPLSVEAGRDAEGLAASDPDAAIEFSRRFEDGSDALPTDIMQGLADGLGAADGSAIDYRRIPARVGTFLVANSSVFAEAVARRIRTGETPASDFLPYLQTGDDTWRDKAAGRLVSEIDSREFAPLLPSILHRSSGDDLAGRVAEIVCRSALAFPEFDDALVDAIRDDATMRNVRSVVARELQGSNADRFLAKTIRLVPNDIDWLFDGPIEGSRSAALLSIVIESQSDRSVIEAQRDPAMRRKMLHTLARDVEATAPQIARILVLGAVSVEDLLEFAQLTLGVLPKGRLRSDVINTALERALLEAKPADKRVQLLVTDHFDEVGVRQMIWWSIPNGISTARLAQNLSILTRLPEAQKRQLASCVDNLSDRLSRRAPNGIDEEICATWARLLWDTRTIAPTVHLRAATTSMSATIDLTRSPVAEVLAAAFPAVYRELVSRNNKDNDGIFGLFFALPRMLVNDWDRAKPARHGLVDAFMNSNWPPSYLLLAAARAGIVDRICLRVMRQRGGKKYLNRAVADVGRLTPSQISAIRESLDNFANSDMENEWD
;
A
#
# COMPACT_ATOMS: atom_id res chain seq x y z
N MET A 1 20.33 -75.37 44.91
CA MET A 1 20.56 -74.03 44.33
C MET A 1 21.46 -74.17 43.10
N ARG A 2 20.88 -74.62 41.99
CA ARG A 2 21.36 -74.56 40.59
C ARG A 2 20.10 -74.78 39.77
N GLY A 3 19.69 -73.80 38.99
CA GLY A 3 18.40 -73.82 38.31
C GLY A 3 17.84 -72.41 38.15
N ARG A 4 18.51 -71.62 37.30
CA ARG A 4 17.94 -70.39 36.72
C ARG A 4 18.61 -69.93 35.41
N ASP A 5 19.63 -70.65 34.92
CA ASP A 5 20.38 -70.26 33.72
C ASP A 5 19.99 -71.02 32.43
N ASP A 6 18.98 -71.91 32.45
CA ASP A 6 18.62 -72.75 31.29
C ASP A 6 17.25 -72.45 30.65
N LEU A 7 16.60 -71.32 30.98
CA LEU A 7 15.29 -70.94 30.40
C LEU A 7 15.37 -70.02 29.18
N GLU A 8 16.57 -69.79 28.63
CA GLU A 8 16.80 -68.93 27.47
C GLU A 8 16.92 -69.59 26.06
N PRO A 9 16.44 -70.83 25.75
CA PRO A 9 16.29 -71.24 24.35
C PRO A 9 14.84 -71.22 23.81
N LEU A 10 13.82 -71.34 24.66
CA LEU A 10 12.44 -71.61 24.20
C LEU A 10 11.73 -70.41 23.58
N SER A 11 12.02 -69.19 24.03
CA SER A 11 11.36 -67.98 23.50
C SER A 11 11.87 -67.59 22.11
N VAL A 12 13.17 -67.75 21.87
CA VAL A 12 13.81 -67.42 20.59
C VAL A 12 13.42 -68.42 19.49
N GLU A 13 13.36 -69.72 19.83
CA GLU A 13 12.87 -70.75 18.89
C GLU A 13 11.38 -70.52 18.56
N ALA A 14 10.53 -70.24 19.55
CA ALA A 14 9.12 -69.95 19.31
C ALA A 14 8.88 -68.71 18.44
N GLY A 15 9.73 -67.68 18.57
CA GLY A 15 9.70 -66.50 17.68
C GLY A 15 10.05 -66.84 16.24
N ARG A 16 11.11 -67.63 16.01
CA ARG A 16 11.52 -68.08 14.66
C ARG A 16 10.49 -68.99 14.00
N ASP A 17 9.89 -69.90 14.76
CA ASP A 17 8.82 -70.77 14.27
C ASP A 17 7.59 -69.95 13.87
N ALA A 18 7.26 -68.93 14.66
CA ALA A 18 6.17 -68.00 14.34
C ALA A 18 6.45 -67.16 13.10
N GLU A 19 7.70 -66.71 12.90
CA GLU A 19 8.16 -66.01 11.69
C GLU A 19 8.02 -66.90 10.45
N GLY A 20 8.55 -68.13 10.51
CA GLY A 20 8.46 -69.08 9.40
C GLY A 20 7.02 -69.45 9.05
N LEU A 21 6.15 -69.61 10.06
CA LEU A 21 4.73 -69.86 9.85
C LEU A 21 4.04 -68.66 9.22
N ALA A 22 4.24 -67.45 9.74
CA ALA A 22 3.61 -66.25 9.20
C ALA A 22 4.06 -65.90 7.78
N ALA A 23 5.32 -66.17 7.44
CA ALA A 23 5.82 -65.99 6.08
C ALA A 23 5.23 -67.01 5.08
N SER A 24 4.96 -68.24 5.53
CA SER A 24 4.43 -69.31 4.67
C SER A 24 2.90 -69.38 4.60
N ASP A 25 2.21 -69.03 5.67
CA ASP A 25 0.74 -68.99 5.78
C ASP A 25 0.26 -67.73 6.54
N PRO A 26 0.18 -66.57 5.86
CA PRO A 26 -0.27 -65.32 6.45
C PRO A 26 -1.71 -65.37 6.98
N ASP A 27 -2.60 -66.18 6.39
CA ASP A 27 -3.98 -66.33 6.85
C ASP A 27 -4.05 -67.02 8.21
N ALA A 28 -3.26 -68.08 8.40
CA ALA A 28 -3.15 -68.76 9.70
C ALA A 28 -2.58 -67.84 10.78
N ALA A 29 -1.58 -67.02 10.43
CA ALA A 29 -1.02 -66.02 11.34
C ALA A 29 -2.03 -64.94 11.74
N ILE A 30 -2.82 -64.43 10.79
CA ILE A 30 -3.91 -63.49 11.08
C ILE A 30 -4.96 -64.15 11.99
N GLU A 31 -5.39 -65.38 11.71
CA GLU A 31 -6.37 -66.07 12.53
C GLU A 31 -5.87 -66.33 13.96
N PHE A 32 -4.58 -66.65 14.12
CA PHE A 32 -3.95 -66.73 15.43
C PHE A 32 -4.00 -65.38 16.17
N SER A 33 -3.75 -64.26 15.48
CA SER A 33 -3.76 -62.92 16.07
C SER A 33 -5.13 -62.51 16.64
N ARG A 34 -6.23 -63.02 16.06
CA ARG A 34 -7.61 -62.72 16.50
C ARG A 34 -7.95 -63.25 17.89
N ARG A 35 -7.19 -64.24 18.38
CA ARG A 35 -7.33 -64.74 19.76
C ARG A 35 -7.03 -63.67 20.82
N PHE A 36 -6.37 -62.58 20.42
CA PHE A 36 -5.97 -61.48 21.31
C PHE A 36 -6.82 -60.21 21.12
N GLU A 37 -7.96 -60.31 20.44
CA GLU A 37 -8.90 -59.21 20.21
C GLU A 37 -9.55 -58.73 21.53
N ASP A 38 -9.95 -59.67 22.39
CA ASP A 38 -10.62 -59.41 23.67
C ASP A 38 -9.61 -59.17 24.81
N GLY A 39 -8.95 -57.99 24.79
CA GLY A 39 -8.42 -57.18 25.91
C GLY A 39 -7.75 -57.74 27.19
N SER A 40 -7.92 -58.99 27.62
CA SER A 40 -7.42 -59.51 28.91
C SER A 40 -6.08 -60.23 28.81
N ASP A 41 -5.75 -60.78 27.65
CA ASP A 41 -4.55 -61.61 27.50
C ASP A 41 -3.32 -60.74 27.22
N ALA A 42 -2.22 -61.05 27.91
CA ALA A 42 -0.91 -60.48 27.64
C ALA A 42 -0.42 -60.98 26.28
N LEU A 43 -0.01 -60.08 25.38
CA LEU A 43 0.58 -60.47 24.11
C LEU A 43 1.93 -61.17 24.36
N PRO A 44 2.15 -62.40 23.85
CA PRO A 44 3.45 -63.04 23.94
C PRO A 44 4.43 -62.32 23.00
N THR A 45 5.24 -61.42 23.54
CA THR A 45 6.08 -60.48 22.78
C THR A 45 6.95 -61.15 21.73
N ASP A 46 7.64 -62.25 22.08
CA ASP A 46 8.58 -62.94 21.18
C ASP A 46 7.86 -63.61 19.99
N ILE A 47 6.70 -64.24 20.25
CA ILE A 47 5.87 -64.86 19.22
C ILE A 47 5.25 -63.78 18.32
N MET A 48 4.76 -62.69 18.90
CA MET A 48 4.15 -61.59 18.15
C MET A 48 5.18 -60.83 17.31
N GLN A 49 6.42 -60.72 17.78
CA GLN A 49 7.51 -60.15 16.99
C GLN A 49 7.86 -61.07 15.80
N GLY A 50 7.99 -62.38 16.03
CA GLY A 50 8.15 -63.36 14.95
C GLY A 50 7.02 -63.30 13.93
N LEU A 51 5.75 -63.27 14.38
CA LEU A 51 4.59 -63.07 13.50
C LEU A 51 4.69 -61.79 12.67
N ALA A 52 5.13 -60.68 13.28
CA ALA A 52 5.27 -59.42 12.59
C ALA A 52 6.34 -59.49 11.48
N ASP A 53 7.52 -60.04 11.80
CA ASP A 53 8.62 -60.21 10.84
C ASP A 53 8.20 -61.14 9.69
N GLY A 54 7.54 -62.26 10.00
CA GLY A 54 7.06 -63.21 9.00
C GLY A 54 5.96 -62.64 8.09
N LEU A 55 4.98 -61.93 8.67
CA LEU A 55 3.95 -61.22 7.89
C LEU A 55 4.55 -60.10 7.02
N GLY A 56 5.62 -59.45 7.49
CA GLY A 56 6.34 -58.44 6.71
C GLY A 56 7.15 -59.02 5.55
N ALA A 57 7.67 -60.24 5.71
CA ALA A 57 8.46 -60.95 4.71
C ALA A 57 7.62 -61.70 3.65
N ALA A 58 6.30 -61.80 3.85
CA ALA A 58 5.40 -62.52 2.94
C ALA A 58 5.24 -61.76 1.59
N ASP A 59 6.05 -62.15 0.59
CA ASP A 59 5.91 -61.68 -0.78
C ASP A 59 4.82 -62.48 -1.53
N GLY A 60 3.67 -61.84 -1.80
CA GLY A 60 2.70 -62.32 -2.80
C GLY A 60 1.29 -62.68 -2.32
N SER A 61 1.01 -62.72 -1.01
CA SER A 61 -0.35 -62.85 -0.50
C SER A 61 -1.00 -61.47 -0.35
N ALA A 62 -2.26 -61.30 -0.75
CA ALA A 62 -3.03 -60.12 -0.39
C ALA A 62 -3.38 -60.22 1.11
N ILE A 63 -2.46 -59.83 1.99
CA ILE A 63 -2.72 -59.76 3.44
C ILE A 63 -3.88 -58.78 3.62
N ASP A 64 -5.02 -59.28 4.09
CA ASP A 64 -6.14 -58.43 4.48
C ASP A 64 -5.89 -57.89 5.88
N TYR A 65 -5.19 -56.77 5.95
CA TYR A 65 -4.87 -56.08 7.19
C TYR A 65 -6.12 -55.77 8.02
N ARG A 66 -7.30 -55.59 7.41
CA ARG A 66 -8.54 -55.33 8.17
C ARG A 66 -8.95 -56.49 9.10
N ARG A 67 -8.43 -57.69 8.85
CA ARG A 67 -8.68 -58.88 9.69
C ARG A 67 -7.76 -58.96 10.91
N ILE A 68 -6.71 -58.15 10.99
CA ILE A 68 -5.83 -58.09 12.16
C ILE A 68 -6.47 -57.18 13.21
N PRO A 69 -6.67 -57.65 14.46
CA PRO A 69 -7.21 -56.81 15.52
C PRO A 69 -6.35 -55.57 15.73
N ALA A 70 -6.99 -54.41 15.93
CA ALA A 70 -6.28 -53.14 15.96
C ALA A 70 -5.11 -53.11 16.95
N ARG A 71 -5.32 -53.62 18.18
CA ARG A 71 -4.27 -53.73 19.22
C ARG A 71 -3.08 -54.56 18.78
N VAL A 72 -3.32 -55.66 18.09
CA VAL A 72 -2.25 -56.51 17.55
C VAL A 72 -1.55 -55.78 16.41
N GLY A 73 -2.29 -55.20 15.47
CA GLY A 73 -1.73 -54.40 14.37
C GLY A 73 -0.78 -53.29 14.86
N THR A 74 -1.17 -52.56 15.92
CA THR A 74 -0.30 -51.56 16.57
C THR A 74 0.97 -52.19 17.11
N PHE A 75 0.87 -53.33 17.82
CA PHE A 75 2.03 -54.05 18.33
C PHE A 75 2.97 -54.48 17.21
N LEU A 76 2.45 -55.05 16.13
CA LEU A 76 3.25 -55.54 15.00
C LEU A 76 4.05 -54.38 14.37
N VAL A 77 3.39 -53.25 14.08
CA VAL A 77 4.07 -52.06 13.54
C VAL A 77 5.09 -51.50 14.54
N ALA A 78 4.73 -51.43 15.82
CA ALA A 78 5.59 -50.90 16.88
C ALA A 78 6.86 -51.73 17.13
N ASN A 79 6.85 -53.04 16.85
CA ASN A 79 7.93 -53.95 17.24
C ASN A 79 8.66 -54.64 16.07
N SER A 80 8.09 -54.77 14.85
CA SER A 80 8.81 -55.15 13.62
C SER A 80 9.00 -54.04 12.58
N SER A 81 10.25 -53.75 12.19
CA SER A 81 10.54 -52.81 11.09
C SER A 81 10.18 -53.42 9.74
N VAL A 82 10.34 -54.74 9.59
CA VAL A 82 9.99 -55.49 8.38
C VAL A 82 8.48 -55.38 8.10
N PHE A 83 7.66 -55.53 9.15
CA PHE A 83 6.21 -55.35 9.04
C PHE A 83 5.83 -53.90 8.69
N ALA A 84 6.45 -52.92 9.35
CA ALA A 84 6.19 -51.50 9.08
C ALA A 84 6.56 -51.12 7.62
N GLU A 85 7.70 -51.60 7.12
CA GLU A 85 8.14 -51.41 5.73
C GLU A 85 7.20 -52.10 4.73
N ALA A 86 6.73 -53.32 5.04
CA ALA A 86 5.76 -54.03 4.21
C ALA A 86 4.41 -53.29 4.11
N VAL A 87 3.90 -52.80 5.25
CA VAL A 87 2.71 -51.95 5.31
C VAL A 87 2.92 -50.68 4.47
N ALA A 88 4.04 -49.99 4.69
CA ALA A 88 4.38 -48.77 3.96
C ALA A 88 4.48 -48.98 2.45
N ARG A 89 5.14 -50.07 2.03
CA ARG A 89 5.28 -50.46 0.61
C ARG A 89 3.91 -50.64 -0.06
N ARG A 90 2.95 -51.28 0.62
CA ARG A 90 1.60 -51.49 0.08
C ARG A 90 0.75 -50.23 0.04
N ILE A 91 0.91 -49.34 1.02
CA ILE A 91 0.30 -48.01 0.99
C ILE A 91 0.86 -47.24 -0.23
N ARG A 92 2.18 -47.25 -0.40
CA ARG A 92 2.88 -46.58 -1.51
C ARG A 92 2.46 -47.10 -2.89
N THR A 93 2.26 -48.41 -3.04
CA THR A 93 1.80 -49.00 -4.32
C THR A 93 0.29 -48.85 -4.56
N GLY A 94 -0.46 -48.38 -3.55
CA GLY A 94 -1.92 -48.26 -3.62
C GLY A 94 -2.66 -49.60 -3.55
N GLU A 95 -1.97 -50.70 -3.21
CA GLU A 95 -2.57 -52.03 -3.00
C GLU A 95 -3.55 -52.01 -1.82
N THR A 96 -3.19 -51.29 -0.77
CA THR A 96 -4.02 -51.13 0.43
C THR A 96 -4.22 -49.65 0.73
N PRO A 97 -5.46 -49.15 0.83
CA PRO A 97 -5.73 -47.80 1.28
C PRO A 97 -5.14 -47.53 2.65
N ALA A 98 -4.44 -46.40 2.79
CA ALA A 98 -3.93 -45.90 4.07
C ALA A 98 -5.01 -45.88 5.18
N SER A 99 -6.27 -45.62 4.83
CA SER A 99 -7.38 -45.60 5.79
C SER A 99 -7.59 -46.94 6.51
N ASP A 100 -7.19 -48.06 5.92
CA ASP A 100 -7.33 -49.38 6.53
C ASP A 100 -6.42 -49.56 7.75
N PHE A 101 -5.38 -48.73 7.88
CA PHE A 101 -4.43 -48.75 8.99
C PHE A 101 -4.76 -47.73 10.09
N LEU A 102 -5.78 -46.87 9.90
CA LEU A 102 -6.22 -45.92 10.94
C LEU A 102 -6.55 -46.59 12.28
N PRO A 103 -7.24 -47.75 12.32
CA PRO A 103 -7.53 -48.42 13.60
C PRO A 103 -6.28 -48.74 14.43
N TYR A 104 -5.14 -49.04 13.77
CA TYR A 104 -3.89 -49.38 14.46
C TYR A 104 -3.27 -48.16 15.16
N LEU A 105 -3.58 -46.96 14.69
CA LEU A 105 -3.13 -45.72 15.29
C LEU A 105 -4.16 -45.12 16.26
N GLN A 106 -5.26 -45.81 16.52
CA GLN A 106 -6.35 -45.35 17.39
C GLN A 106 -6.57 -46.26 18.61
N THR A 107 -5.74 -47.28 18.80
CA THR A 107 -5.81 -48.22 19.93
C THR A 107 -5.47 -47.56 21.25
N GLY A 108 -6.06 -47.97 22.38
CA GLY A 108 -5.83 -47.35 23.69
C GLY A 108 -4.42 -47.45 24.31
N ASP A 109 -3.50 -48.27 23.76
CA ASP A 109 -2.12 -48.38 24.26
C ASP A 109 -1.25 -47.25 23.71
N ASP A 110 -1.01 -46.22 24.51
CA ASP A 110 -0.22 -45.04 24.09
C ASP A 110 1.23 -45.40 23.73
N THR A 111 1.84 -46.36 24.44
CA THR A 111 3.25 -46.74 24.24
C THR A 111 3.51 -47.40 22.90
N TRP A 112 2.67 -48.37 22.52
CA TRP A 112 2.80 -49.02 21.21
C TRP A 112 2.37 -48.09 20.10
N ARG A 113 1.34 -47.27 20.31
CA ARG A 113 0.91 -46.31 19.32
C ARG A 113 2.02 -45.31 18.99
N ASP A 114 2.73 -44.78 19.98
CA ASP A 114 3.84 -43.84 19.76
C ASP A 114 5.01 -44.49 19.01
N LYS A 115 5.36 -45.73 19.36
CA LYS A 115 6.39 -46.49 18.64
C LYS A 115 5.97 -46.81 17.20
N ALA A 116 4.72 -47.21 16.99
CA ALA A 116 4.17 -47.50 15.68
C ALA A 116 4.15 -46.25 14.80
N ALA A 117 3.71 -45.12 15.35
CA ALA A 117 3.71 -43.83 14.68
C ALA A 117 5.15 -43.41 14.31
N GLY A 118 6.10 -43.48 15.25
CA GLY A 118 7.51 -43.15 14.99
C GLY A 118 8.13 -44.00 13.87
N ARG A 119 7.77 -45.29 13.77
CA ARG A 119 8.24 -46.15 12.68
C ARG A 119 7.55 -45.89 11.35
N LEU A 120 6.29 -45.52 11.34
CA LEU A 120 5.62 -45.13 10.09
C LEU A 120 6.13 -43.78 9.59
N VAL A 121 6.53 -42.86 10.48
CA VAL A 121 7.14 -41.57 10.09
C VAL A 121 8.36 -41.77 9.20
N SER A 122 9.22 -42.74 9.54
CA SER A 122 10.40 -43.07 8.74
C SER A 122 10.08 -43.74 7.41
N GLU A 123 8.81 -43.97 7.08
CA GLU A 123 8.36 -44.57 5.83
C GLU A 123 7.54 -43.63 4.94
N ILE A 124 7.12 -42.47 5.45
CA ILE A 124 6.30 -41.51 4.70
C ILE A 124 7.12 -40.85 3.58
N ASP A 125 6.86 -41.27 2.34
CA ASP A 125 7.53 -40.78 1.13
C ASP A 125 6.61 -40.63 -0.09
N SER A 126 5.29 -40.84 0.09
CA SER A 126 4.30 -40.81 -1.00
C SER A 126 2.97 -40.21 -0.54
N ARG A 127 2.21 -39.61 -1.46
CA ARG A 127 0.94 -38.91 -1.15
C ARG A 127 -0.11 -39.82 -0.51
N GLU A 128 -0.02 -41.13 -0.75
CA GLU A 128 -0.94 -42.15 -0.27
C GLU A 128 -0.98 -42.22 1.26
N PHE A 129 0.07 -41.73 1.95
CA PHE A 129 0.12 -41.64 3.41
C PHE A 129 -0.67 -40.46 4.02
N ALA A 130 -1.16 -39.50 3.21
CA ALA A 130 -1.83 -38.30 3.71
C ALA A 130 -2.97 -38.59 4.72
N PRO A 131 -3.83 -39.63 4.53
CA PRO A 131 -4.89 -39.95 5.48
C PRO A 131 -4.41 -40.40 6.87
N LEU A 132 -3.17 -40.89 6.99
CA LEU A 132 -2.61 -41.37 8.26
C LEU A 132 -1.98 -40.25 9.09
N LEU A 133 -1.58 -39.14 8.46
CA LEU A 133 -0.87 -38.04 9.14
C LEU A 133 -1.58 -37.52 10.38
N PRO A 134 -2.91 -37.27 10.38
CA PRO A 134 -3.59 -36.79 11.58
C PRO A 134 -3.45 -37.74 12.77
N SER A 135 -3.44 -39.05 12.54
CA SER A 135 -3.30 -40.06 13.59
C SER A 135 -1.84 -40.26 14.03
N ILE A 136 -0.89 -40.19 13.09
CA ILE A 136 0.56 -40.29 13.37
C ILE A 136 1.05 -39.11 14.21
N LEU A 137 0.51 -37.91 13.95
CA LEU A 137 0.89 -36.67 14.62
C LEU A 137 0.07 -36.40 15.89
N HIS A 138 -0.97 -37.20 16.18
CA HIS A 138 -1.81 -37.01 17.34
C HIS A 138 -1.05 -37.35 18.64
N ARG A 139 -1.20 -36.51 19.68
CA ARG A 139 -0.71 -36.72 21.07
C ARG A 139 0.81 -36.74 21.29
N SER A 140 1.63 -36.43 20.30
CA SER A 140 3.05 -36.16 20.53
C SER A 140 3.25 -34.95 21.45
N SER A 141 4.28 -35.00 22.31
CA SER A 141 4.74 -33.83 23.06
C SER A 141 5.31 -32.77 22.09
N GLY A 142 5.45 -31.52 22.52
CA GLY A 142 5.89 -30.42 21.63
C GLY A 142 7.21 -30.71 20.88
N ASP A 143 8.20 -31.29 21.57
CA ASP A 143 9.51 -31.62 20.99
C ASP A 143 9.46 -32.87 20.09
N ASP A 144 8.74 -33.92 20.52
CA ASP A 144 8.55 -35.14 19.71
C ASP A 144 7.77 -34.82 18.43
N LEU A 145 6.74 -33.99 18.53
CA LEU A 145 5.95 -33.53 17.39
C LEU A 145 6.82 -32.74 16.42
N ALA A 146 7.64 -31.81 16.92
CA ALA A 146 8.57 -31.04 16.09
C ALA A 146 9.53 -31.97 15.34
N GLY A 147 10.07 -33.00 16.02
CA GLY A 147 10.95 -34.00 15.43
C GLY A 147 10.28 -34.81 14.33
N ARG A 148 9.07 -35.34 14.58
CA ARG A 148 8.31 -36.12 13.59
C ARG A 148 7.92 -35.28 12.37
N VAL A 149 7.44 -34.06 12.59
CA VAL A 149 7.10 -33.14 11.48
C VAL A 149 8.35 -32.82 10.66
N ALA A 150 9.47 -32.50 11.31
CA ALA A 150 10.74 -32.25 10.64
C ALA A 150 11.19 -33.44 9.81
N GLU A 151 11.05 -34.67 10.31
CA GLU A 151 11.39 -35.88 9.57
C GLU A 151 10.51 -36.07 8.33
N ILE A 152 9.18 -35.94 8.46
CA ILE A 152 8.25 -36.03 7.33
C ILE A 152 8.57 -34.96 6.27
N VAL A 153 8.81 -33.72 6.71
CA VAL A 153 9.18 -32.60 5.85
C VAL A 153 10.45 -32.91 5.07
N CYS A 154 11.51 -33.38 5.74
CA CYS A 154 12.79 -33.69 5.11
C CYS A 154 12.69 -34.88 4.14
N ARG A 155 11.97 -35.95 4.50
CA ARG A 155 11.83 -37.14 3.64
C ARG A 155 10.97 -36.88 2.42
N SER A 156 9.83 -36.21 2.59
CA SER A 156 8.93 -35.89 1.48
C SER A 156 9.41 -34.72 0.62
N ALA A 157 10.38 -33.93 1.11
CA ALA A 157 10.77 -32.64 0.56
C ALA A 157 9.56 -31.73 0.25
N LEU A 158 8.45 -31.92 0.99
CA LEU A 158 7.16 -31.26 0.79
C LEU A 158 6.60 -31.39 -0.65
N ALA A 159 6.94 -32.48 -1.34
CA ALA A 159 6.47 -32.74 -2.71
C ALA A 159 4.94 -32.89 -2.81
N PHE A 160 4.28 -33.25 -1.71
CA PHE A 160 2.85 -33.55 -1.66
C PHE A 160 2.09 -32.46 -0.90
N PRO A 161 1.34 -31.56 -1.59
CA PRO A 161 0.55 -30.50 -0.94
C PRO A 161 -0.49 -31.01 0.07
N GLU A 162 -0.95 -32.25 -0.09
CA GLU A 162 -1.91 -32.91 0.79
C GLU A 162 -1.37 -33.08 2.21
N PHE A 163 -0.05 -33.01 2.40
CA PHE A 163 0.57 -33.09 3.72
C PHE A 163 0.49 -31.76 4.47
N ASP A 164 0.46 -30.63 3.74
CA ASP A 164 0.64 -29.30 4.33
C ASP A 164 -0.40 -29.04 5.44
N ASP A 165 -1.70 -29.29 5.18
CA ASP A 165 -2.77 -29.07 6.17
C ASP A 165 -2.61 -29.96 7.39
N ALA A 166 -2.37 -31.26 7.20
CA ALA A 166 -2.21 -32.20 8.31
C ALA A 166 -1.00 -31.86 9.20
N LEU A 167 0.11 -31.43 8.58
CA LEU A 167 1.31 -31.00 9.31
C LEU A 167 1.07 -29.70 10.08
N VAL A 168 0.40 -28.71 9.47
CA VAL A 168 0.08 -27.43 10.13
C VAL A 168 -0.92 -27.63 11.27
N ASP A 169 -2.01 -28.37 11.04
CA ASP A 169 -3.08 -28.60 12.02
C ASP A 169 -2.62 -29.39 13.24
N ALA A 170 -1.59 -30.22 13.09
CA ALA A 170 -0.99 -30.94 14.20
C ALA A 170 -0.29 -30.02 15.20
N ILE A 171 0.29 -28.90 14.74
CA ILE A 171 1.10 -27.99 15.55
C ILE A 171 0.19 -26.96 16.24
N ARG A 172 0.11 -27.04 17.58
CA ARG A 172 -0.84 -26.22 18.37
C ARG A 172 -0.24 -24.97 19.00
N ASP A 173 1.08 -24.88 19.08
CA ASP A 173 1.78 -23.78 19.74
C ASP A 173 2.82 -23.13 18.83
N ASP A 174 3.08 -21.84 19.09
CA ASP A 174 3.97 -21.02 18.28
C ASP A 174 5.44 -21.46 18.37
N ALA A 175 5.86 -22.11 19.46
CA ALA A 175 7.25 -22.53 19.65
C ALA A 175 7.59 -23.74 18.76
N THR A 176 6.74 -24.77 18.75
CA THR A 176 6.87 -25.91 17.85
C THR A 176 6.78 -25.47 16.39
N MET A 177 5.86 -24.55 16.04
CA MET A 177 5.76 -24.03 14.68
C MET A 177 7.05 -23.32 14.25
N ARG A 178 7.65 -22.52 15.12
CA ARG A 178 8.91 -21.82 14.83
C ARG A 178 10.08 -22.79 14.62
N ASN A 179 10.13 -23.88 15.37
CA ASN A 179 11.14 -24.93 15.18
C ASN A 179 10.99 -25.59 13.81
N VAL A 180 9.76 -25.98 13.44
CA VAL A 180 9.47 -26.60 12.14
C VAL A 180 9.82 -25.66 10.99
N ARG A 181 9.40 -24.38 11.05
CA ARG A 181 9.77 -23.39 10.03
C ARG A 181 11.28 -23.22 9.90
N SER A 182 12.02 -23.24 11.00
CA SER A 182 13.48 -23.10 10.98
C SER A 182 14.16 -24.32 10.33
N VAL A 183 13.64 -25.52 10.54
CA VAL A 183 14.08 -26.73 9.82
C VAL A 183 13.79 -26.59 8.32
N VAL A 184 12.55 -26.26 7.94
CA VAL A 184 12.17 -26.11 6.52
C VAL A 184 13.04 -25.06 5.83
N ALA A 185 13.26 -23.91 6.47
CA ALA A 185 14.06 -22.82 5.88
C ALA A 185 15.53 -23.19 5.68
N ARG A 186 16.10 -24.01 6.58
CA ARG A 186 17.51 -24.43 6.55
C ARG A 186 17.75 -25.61 5.62
N GLU A 187 16.92 -26.65 5.74
CA GLU A 187 17.14 -27.93 5.05
C GLU A 187 16.52 -27.96 3.64
N LEU A 188 15.48 -27.14 3.37
CA LEU A 188 14.77 -27.15 2.10
C LEU A 188 14.81 -25.80 1.39
N GLN A 189 14.87 -25.86 0.06
CA GLN A 189 14.86 -24.71 -0.85
C GLN A 189 13.85 -24.94 -1.97
N GLY A 190 13.39 -23.85 -2.59
CA GLY A 190 12.50 -23.88 -3.74
C GLY A 190 11.00 -23.79 -3.39
N SER A 191 10.17 -23.94 -4.42
CA SER A 191 8.74 -23.61 -4.37
C SER A 191 7.92 -24.42 -3.37
N ASN A 192 8.28 -25.68 -3.12
CA ASN A 192 7.55 -26.52 -2.16
C ASN A 192 7.77 -26.06 -0.71
N ALA A 193 9.03 -25.76 -0.37
CA ALA A 193 9.37 -25.18 0.92
C ALA A 193 8.69 -23.82 1.11
N ASP A 194 8.69 -22.99 0.07
CA ASP A 194 8.11 -21.66 0.14
C ASP A 194 6.57 -21.69 0.26
N ARG A 195 5.91 -22.63 -0.43
CA ARG A 195 4.47 -22.90 -0.28
C ARG A 195 4.12 -23.23 1.17
N PHE A 196 4.83 -24.18 1.75
CA PHE A 196 4.60 -24.61 3.13
C PHE A 196 4.89 -23.47 4.12
N LEU A 197 6.03 -22.78 3.99
CA LEU A 197 6.38 -21.64 4.83
C LEU A 197 5.32 -20.55 4.76
N ALA A 198 4.90 -20.14 3.56
CA ALA A 198 3.88 -19.10 3.39
C ALA A 198 2.53 -19.49 4.03
N LYS A 199 2.15 -20.78 3.99
CA LYS A 199 0.95 -21.28 4.65
C LYS A 199 1.03 -21.20 6.18
N THR A 200 2.23 -21.37 6.73
CA THR A 200 2.41 -21.31 8.18
C THR A 200 2.52 -19.88 8.72
N ILE A 201 3.05 -18.92 7.94
CA ILE A 201 3.33 -17.55 8.41
C ILE A 201 2.04 -16.72 8.45
N ARG A 202 1.72 -16.15 9.61
CA ARG A 202 0.62 -15.19 9.79
C ARG A 202 1.17 -13.77 9.82
N LEU A 203 0.32 -12.78 9.49
CA LEU A 203 0.68 -11.35 9.62
C LEU A 203 0.60 -10.87 11.08
N VAL A 204 1.31 -11.54 11.98
CA VAL A 204 1.44 -11.21 13.41
C VAL A 204 2.90 -10.91 13.75
N PRO A 205 3.18 -10.08 14.77
CA PRO A 205 4.55 -9.61 15.02
C PRO A 205 5.61 -10.72 15.12
N ASN A 206 5.32 -11.78 15.87
CA ASN A 206 6.24 -12.90 16.08
C ASN A 206 6.63 -13.66 14.80
N ASP A 207 5.69 -13.79 13.87
CA ASP A 207 5.89 -14.53 12.62
C ASP A 207 6.64 -13.66 11.61
N ILE A 208 6.35 -12.37 11.61
CA ILE A 208 6.99 -11.41 10.73
C ILE A 208 8.42 -11.09 11.20
N ASP A 209 8.67 -10.96 12.50
CA ASP A 209 10.03 -10.85 13.04
C ASP A 209 10.84 -12.10 12.74
N TRP A 210 10.24 -13.30 12.82
CA TRP A 210 10.92 -14.53 12.38
C TRP A 210 11.26 -14.50 10.89
N LEU A 211 10.39 -13.96 10.02
CA LEU A 211 10.68 -13.84 8.59
C LEU A 211 11.81 -12.83 8.31
N PHE A 212 11.97 -11.81 9.14
CA PHE A 212 12.95 -10.73 8.93
C PHE A 212 14.31 -11.00 9.57
N ASP A 213 14.31 -11.55 10.78
CA ASP A 213 15.51 -11.78 11.59
C ASP A 213 15.93 -13.27 11.56
N GLY A 214 15.17 -14.10 10.86
CA GLY A 214 15.41 -15.54 10.76
C GLY A 214 16.35 -15.95 9.62
N PRO A 215 16.36 -17.25 9.27
CA PRO A 215 17.34 -17.84 8.35
C PRO A 215 17.07 -17.53 6.85
N ILE A 216 16.02 -16.77 6.53
CA ILE A 216 15.62 -16.52 5.14
C ILE A 216 16.12 -15.14 4.71
N GLU A 217 17.07 -15.13 3.80
CA GLU A 217 17.72 -13.90 3.35
C GLU A 217 17.25 -13.43 1.96
N GLY A 218 17.54 -12.16 1.65
CA GLY A 218 17.43 -11.60 0.30
C GLY A 218 16.02 -11.63 -0.31
N SER A 219 15.95 -11.91 -1.61
CA SER A 219 14.70 -11.93 -2.40
C SER A 219 13.73 -13.01 -1.97
N ARG A 220 14.20 -14.14 -1.39
CA ARG A 220 13.33 -15.20 -0.89
C ARG A 220 12.42 -14.70 0.24
N SER A 221 12.95 -13.88 1.15
CA SER A 221 12.15 -13.25 2.21
C SER A 221 11.06 -12.32 1.65
N ALA A 222 11.37 -11.58 0.59
CA ALA A 222 10.43 -10.70 -0.10
C ALA A 222 9.32 -11.50 -0.81
N ALA A 223 9.69 -12.56 -1.53
CA ALA A 223 8.76 -13.45 -2.21
C ALA A 223 7.81 -14.13 -1.23
N LEU A 224 8.32 -14.66 -0.11
CA LEU A 224 7.48 -15.25 0.94
C LEU A 224 6.52 -14.25 1.55
N LEU A 225 7.00 -13.06 1.93
CA LEU A 225 6.12 -12.02 2.47
C LEU A 225 5.05 -11.62 1.45
N SER A 226 5.40 -11.60 0.16
CA SER A 226 4.47 -11.31 -0.93
C SER A 226 3.34 -12.34 -1.00
N ILE A 227 3.67 -13.63 -1.01
CA ILE A 227 2.69 -14.74 -1.01
C ILE A 227 1.81 -14.69 0.25
N VAL A 228 2.42 -14.44 1.41
CA VAL A 228 1.68 -14.30 2.66
C VAL A 228 0.69 -13.14 2.54
N ILE A 229 1.09 -11.95 2.10
CA ILE A 229 0.16 -10.82 1.94
C ILE A 229 -0.94 -11.13 0.91
N GLU A 230 -0.59 -11.73 -0.23
CA GLU A 230 -1.52 -12.08 -1.30
C GLU A 230 -2.66 -12.99 -0.81
N SER A 231 -2.33 -13.99 0.03
CA SER A 231 -3.33 -14.91 0.59
C SER A 231 -4.24 -14.31 1.67
N GLN A 232 -3.94 -13.10 2.15
CA GLN A 232 -4.62 -12.50 3.29
C GLN A 232 -5.70 -11.52 2.89
N SER A 233 -6.73 -11.39 3.73
CA SER A 233 -7.78 -10.38 3.54
C SER A 233 -7.25 -8.96 3.77
N ASP A 234 -7.88 -7.95 3.16
CA ASP A 234 -7.53 -6.54 3.40
C ASP A 234 -7.59 -6.19 4.89
N ARG A 235 -8.55 -6.78 5.62
CA ARG A 235 -8.68 -6.59 7.07
C ARG A 235 -7.43 -7.07 7.82
N SER A 236 -6.94 -8.28 7.52
CA SER A 236 -5.73 -8.83 8.13
C SER A 236 -4.51 -7.96 7.83
N VAL A 237 -4.40 -7.48 6.58
CA VAL A 237 -3.31 -6.59 6.14
C VAL A 237 -3.38 -5.24 6.86
N ILE A 238 -4.57 -4.68 7.09
CA ILE A 238 -4.75 -3.45 7.88
C ILE A 238 -4.39 -3.66 9.35
N GLU A 239 -4.81 -4.79 9.94
CA GLU A 239 -4.53 -5.12 11.34
C GLU A 239 -3.02 -5.26 11.59
N ALA A 240 -2.29 -5.93 10.70
CA ALA A 240 -0.84 -6.08 10.76
C ALA A 240 -0.08 -4.74 10.66
N GLN A 241 -0.67 -3.77 9.97
CA GLN A 241 -0.09 -2.44 9.78
C GLN A 241 -0.34 -1.47 10.93
N ARG A 242 -1.07 -1.87 11.98
CA ARG A 242 -1.33 -0.99 13.14
C ARG A 242 -0.06 -0.58 13.85
N ASP A 243 0.95 -1.44 13.86
CA ASP A 243 2.29 -1.12 14.33
C ASP A 243 3.12 -0.45 13.21
N PRO A 244 3.53 0.83 13.37
CA PRO A 244 4.37 1.52 12.40
C PRO A 244 5.72 0.85 12.14
N ALA A 245 6.33 0.24 13.16
CA ALA A 245 7.62 -0.43 13.01
C ALA A 245 7.47 -1.68 12.13
N MET A 246 6.46 -2.49 12.41
CA MET A 246 6.09 -3.68 11.61
C MET A 246 5.84 -3.33 10.15
N ARG A 247 5.00 -2.31 9.92
CA ARG A 247 4.67 -1.84 8.57
C ARG A 247 5.92 -1.41 7.80
N ARG A 248 6.83 -0.66 8.43
CA ARG A 248 8.07 -0.21 7.79
C ARG A 248 8.99 -1.39 7.47
N LYS A 249 9.13 -2.36 8.37
CA LYS A 249 9.89 -3.58 8.10
C LYS A 249 9.30 -4.36 6.91
N MET A 250 7.98 -4.52 6.83
CA MET A 250 7.30 -5.16 5.69
C MET A 250 7.62 -4.45 4.37
N LEU A 251 7.50 -3.13 4.31
CA LEU A 251 7.79 -2.34 3.11
C LEU A 251 9.25 -2.48 2.66
N HIS A 252 10.22 -2.39 3.59
CA HIS A 252 11.63 -2.57 3.24
C HIS A 252 11.95 -4.01 2.79
N THR A 253 11.34 -5.03 3.39
CA THR A 253 11.55 -6.41 2.97
C THR A 253 11.02 -6.66 1.56
N LEU A 254 9.80 -6.20 1.26
CA LEU A 254 9.26 -6.29 -0.10
C LEU A 254 10.14 -5.50 -1.09
N ALA A 255 10.61 -4.31 -0.72
CA ALA A 255 11.46 -3.48 -1.57
C ALA A 255 12.84 -4.09 -1.90
N ARG A 256 13.21 -5.24 -1.32
CA ARG A 256 14.38 -6.02 -1.76
C ARG A 256 14.20 -6.62 -3.16
N ASP A 257 12.96 -6.82 -3.59
CA ASP A 257 12.59 -7.31 -4.92
C ASP A 257 11.31 -6.60 -5.40
N VAL A 258 11.46 -5.32 -5.76
CA VAL A 258 10.35 -4.44 -6.14
C VAL A 258 9.61 -4.96 -7.38
N GLU A 259 10.33 -5.57 -8.33
CA GLU A 259 9.72 -6.06 -9.58
C GLU A 259 8.69 -7.17 -9.31
N ALA A 260 9.00 -8.11 -8.41
CA ALA A 260 8.09 -9.19 -8.05
C ALA A 260 7.02 -8.78 -7.03
N THR A 261 7.30 -7.79 -6.18
CA THR A 261 6.46 -7.49 -4.99
C THR A 261 5.71 -6.16 -5.04
N ALA A 262 5.84 -5.40 -6.12
CA ALA A 262 5.17 -4.11 -6.29
C ALA A 262 3.64 -4.12 -6.01
N PRO A 263 2.85 -5.14 -6.42
CA PRO A 263 1.43 -5.18 -6.09
C PRO A 263 1.16 -5.20 -4.58
N GLN A 264 1.99 -5.90 -3.81
CA GLN A 264 1.87 -6.02 -2.36
C GLN A 264 2.35 -4.76 -1.65
N ILE A 265 3.42 -4.11 -2.13
CA ILE A 265 3.82 -2.78 -1.66
C ILE A 265 2.68 -1.79 -1.90
N ALA A 266 2.14 -1.73 -3.12
CA ALA A 266 1.02 -0.88 -3.48
C ALA A 266 -0.21 -1.10 -2.57
N ARG A 267 -0.54 -2.37 -2.29
CA ARG A 267 -1.64 -2.74 -1.41
C ARG A 267 -1.42 -2.24 0.03
N ILE A 268 -0.21 -2.37 0.57
CA ILE A 268 0.15 -1.80 1.88
C ILE A 268 -0.01 -0.28 1.88
N LEU A 269 0.48 0.40 0.84
CA LEU A 269 0.42 1.87 0.73
C LEU A 269 -1.02 2.41 0.67
N VAL A 270 -1.92 1.70 -0.02
CA VAL A 270 -3.33 2.11 -0.18
C VAL A 270 -4.16 1.78 1.06
N LEU A 271 -3.97 0.61 1.66
CA LEU A 271 -4.77 0.17 2.82
C LEU A 271 -4.27 0.75 4.15
N GLY A 272 -3.01 1.15 4.23
CA GLY A 272 -2.33 1.52 5.46
C GLY A 272 -2.37 2.99 5.83
N ALA A 273 -2.34 3.27 7.13
CA ALA A 273 -2.00 4.60 7.66
C ALA A 273 -0.47 4.81 7.64
N VAL A 274 0.12 4.76 6.45
CA VAL A 274 1.57 4.90 6.23
C VAL A 274 2.01 6.33 6.54
N SER A 275 3.24 6.56 7.02
CA SER A 275 3.73 7.94 7.17
C SER A 275 3.88 8.58 5.78
N VAL A 276 3.72 9.91 5.65
CA VAL A 276 3.90 10.57 4.34
C VAL A 276 5.32 10.36 3.79
N GLU A 277 6.32 10.22 4.68
CA GLU A 277 7.71 9.94 4.31
C GLU A 277 7.85 8.56 3.65
N ASP A 278 7.37 7.51 4.30
CA ASP A 278 7.43 6.15 3.76
C ASP A 278 6.54 6.04 2.51
N LEU A 279 5.37 6.70 2.50
CA LEU A 279 4.48 6.73 1.34
C LEU A 279 5.19 7.31 0.11
N LEU A 280 5.90 8.43 0.26
CA LEU A 280 6.66 9.04 -0.83
C LEU A 280 7.81 8.15 -1.32
N GLU A 281 8.57 7.55 -0.39
CA GLU A 281 9.68 6.64 -0.70
C GLU A 281 9.20 5.42 -1.49
N PHE A 282 8.25 4.67 -0.94
CA PHE A 282 7.81 3.40 -1.53
C PHE A 282 6.87 3.60 -2.72
N ALA A 283 6.09 4.68 -2.80
CA ALA A 283 5.30 4.97 -3.99
C ALA A 283 6.21 5.23 -5.20
N GLN A 284 7.30 5.99 -5.05
CA GLN A 284 8.24 6.23 -6.16
C GLN A 284 8.88 4.93 -6.65
N LEU A 285 9.31 4.05 -5.73
CA LEU A 285 9.85 2.74 -6.09
C LEU A 285 8.82 1.89 -6.83
N THR A 286 7.59 1.82 -6.31
CA THR A 286 6.54 0.92 -6.81
C THR A 286 5.96 1.39 -8.14
N LEU A 287 5.74 2.69 -8.31
CA LEU A 287 5.12 3.26 -9.52
C LEU A 287 5.99 3.14 -10.77
N GLY A 288 7.31 2.92 -10.62
CA GLY A 288 8.21 2.65 -11.74
C GLY A 288 7.94 1.31 -12.43
N VAL A 289 7.45 0.31 -11.68
CA VAL A 289 7.27 -1.06 -12.17
C VAL A 289 5.80 -1.50 -12.27
N LEU A 290 4.91 -0.86 -11.50
CA LEU A 290 3.52 -1.27 -11.41
C LEU A 290 2.79 -1.02 -12.75
N PRO A 291 2.12 -2.04 -13.33
CA PRO A 291 1.42 -1.89 -14.60
C PRO A 291 0.28 -0.88 -14.50
N LYS A 292 -0.11 -0.30 -15.64
CA LYS A 292 -1.30 0.56 -15.70
C LYS A 292 -2.54 -0.23 -15.28
N GLY A 293 -3.33 0.35 -14.39
CA GLY A 293 -4.53 -0.28 -13.86
C GLY A 293 -5.00 0.39 -12.58
N ARG A 294 -6.08 -0.15 -11.99
CA ARG A 294 -6.73 0.42 -10.80
C ARG A 294 -5.77 0.60 -9.63
N LEU A 295 -4.99 -0.43 -9.30
CA LEU A 295 -4.07 -0.40 -8.16
C LEU A 295 -3.02 0.71 -8.30
N ARG A 296 -2.51 0.94 -9.52
CA ARG A 296 -1.59 2.05 -9.82
C ARG A 296 -2.26 3.40 -9.60
N SER A 297 -3.47 3.57 -10.13
CA SER A 297 -4.24 4.81 -9.91
C SER A 297 -4.50 5.05 -8.44
N ASP A 298 -4.85 4.01 -7.66
CA ASP A 298 -5.10 4.13 -6.23
C ASP A 298 -3.84 4.58 -5.48
N VAL A 299 -2.66 4.03 -5.80
CA VAL A 299 -1.37 4.47 -5.23
C VAL A 299 -1.06 5.92 -5.62
N ILE A 300 -1.19 6.29 -6.90
CA ILE A 300 -0.94 7.66 -7.38
C ILE A 300 -1.84 8.64 -6.63
N ASN A 301 -3.14 8.33 -6.53
CA ASN A 301 -4.12 9.20 -5.89
C ASN A 301 -3.80 9.36 -4.40
N THR A 302 -3.53 8.26 -3.70
CA THR A 302 -3.20 8.25 -2.27
C THR A 302 -1.91 9.02 -1.99
N ALA A 303 -0.87 8.76 -2.81
CA ALA A 303 0.43 9.41 -2.68
C ALA A 303 0.32 10.92 -2.92
N LEU A 304 -0.33 11.37 -4.00
CA LEU A 304 -0.44 12.78 -4.32
C LEU A 304 -1.34 13.55 -3.35
N GLU A 305 -2.49 12.99 -2.98
CA GLU A 305 -3.40 13.61 -2.01
C GLU A 305 -2.68 13.90 -0.70
N ARG A 306 -2.00 12.90 -0.15
CA ARG A 306 -1.29 13.03 1.12
C ARG A 306 0.00 13.82 0.99
N ALA A 307 0.74 13.69 -0.11
CA ALA A 307 1.96 14.46 -0.34
C ALA A 307 1.69 15.97 -0.44
N LEU A 308 0.63 16.36 -1.14
CA LEU A 308 0.27 17.78 -1.29
C LEU A 308 -0.30 18.38 -0.01
N LEU A 309 -0.81 17.56 0.92
CA LEU A 309 -1.35 17.99 2.21
C LEU A 309 -0.31 17.98 3.35
N GLU A 310 0.41 16.86 3.53
CA GLU A 310 1.17 16.53 4.74
C GLU A 310 2.69 16.64 4.56
N ALA A 311 3.22 16.55 3.33
CA ALA A 311 4.66 16.50 3.12
C ALA A 311 5.37 17.80 3.50
N LYS A 312 6.65 17.69 3.88
CA LYS A 312 7.48 18.86 4.16
C LYS A 312 7.55 19.78 2.92
N PRO A 313 7.44 21.12 3.06
CA PRO A 313 7.43 22.02 1.90
C PRO A 313 8.65 21.89 0.98
N ALA A 314 9.83 21.55 1.49
CA ALA A 314 11.05 21.44 0.68
C ALA A 314 11.23 20.05 0.01
N ASP A 315 10.28 19.13 0.15
CA ASP A 315 10.43 17.77 -0.36
C ASP A 315 10.28 17.70 -1.89
N LYS A 316 11.38 17.40 -2.57
CA LYS A 316 11.46 17.32 -4.04
C LYS A 316 10.68 16.14 -4.62
N ARG A 317 10.43 15.09 -3.82
CA ARG A 317 9.67 13.91 -4.28
C ARG A 317 8.24 14.25 -4.67
N VAL A 318 7.65 15.25 -4.00
CA VAL A 318 6.31 15.75 -4.34
C VAL A 318 6.29 16.39 -5.72
N GLN A 319 7.31 17.16 -6.07
CA GLN A 319 7.40 17.78 -7.40
C GLN A 319 7.53 16.72 -8.49
N LEU A 320 8.33 15.67 -8.26
CA LEU A 320 8.48 14.56 -9.19
C LEU A 320 7.15 13.83 -9.39
N LEU A 321 6.48 13.42 -8.30
CA LEU A 321 5.18 12.74 -8.40
C LEU A 321 4.13 13.58 -9.13
N VAL A 322 4.07 14.88 -8.87
CA VAL A 322 3.13 15.79 -9.57
C VAL A 322 3.45 15.85 -11.05
N THR A 323 4.73 15.97 -11.42
CA THR A 323 5.15 16.12 -12.82
C THR A 323 4.92 14.83 -13.61
N ASP A 324 5.29 13.69 -13.02
CA ASP A 324 5.30 12.38 -13.68
C ASP A 324 3.88 11.82 -13.86
N HIS A 325 2.97 12.13 -12.93
CA HIS A 325 1.61 11.58 -12.92
C HIS A 325 0.50 12.62 -13.13
N PHE A 326 0.84 13.85 -13.52
CA PHE A 326 -0.14 14.91 -13.78
C PHE A 326 -1.24 14.47 -14.75
N ASP A 327 -0.84 13.88 -15.88
CA ASP A 327 -1.75 13.48 -16.95
C ASP A 327 -2.59 12.24 -16.58
N GLU A 328 -2.08 11.36 -15.72
CA GLU A 328 -2.82 10.18 -15.21
C GLU A 328 -3.96 10.59 -14.26
N VAL A 329 -3.73 11.63 -13.46
CA VAL A 329 -4.68 12.15 -12.46
C VAL A 329 -5.66 13.14 -13.06
N GLY A 330 -5.18 13.97 -13.97
CA GLY A 330 -5.93 15.06 -14.58
C GLY A 330 -5.90 16.36 -13.76
N VAL A 331 -5.95 17.47 -14.49
CA VAL A 331 -5.81 18.83 -13.96
C VAL A 331 -6.79 19.18 -12.83
N ARG A 332 -8.05 18.74 -12.90
CA ARG A 332 -9.08 19.10 -11.92
C ARG A 332 -8.76 18.53 -10.54
N GLN A 333 -8.39 17.26 -10.51
CA GLN A 333 -8.03 16.58 -9.28
C GLN A 333 -6.71 17.12 -8.72
N MET A 334 -5.74 17.43 -9.58
CA MET A 334 -4.49 18.06 -9.17
C MET A 334 -4.70 19.43 -8.50
N ILE A 335 -5.58 20.27 -9.06
CA ILE A 335 -5.98 21.54 -8.41
C ILE A 335 -6.66 21.26 -7.07
N TRP A 336 -7.54 20.26 -7.01
CA TRP A 336 -8.26 19.87 -5.80
C TRP A 336 -7.31 19.50 -4.65
N TRP A 337 -6.29 18.70 -4.92
CA TRP A 337 -5.28 18.33 -3.91
C TRP A 337 -4.24 19.40 -3.64
N SER A 338 -4.00 20.35 -4.55
CA SER A 338 -3.00 21.40 -4.36
C SER A 338 -3.43 22.46 -3.34
N ILE A 339 -4.73 22.63 -3.11
CA ILE A 339 -5.30 23.64 -2.20
C ILE A 339 -6.34 22.99 -1.25
N PRO A 340 -5.98 21.93 -0.50
CA PRO A 340 -6.93 21.26 0.39
C PRO A 340 -7.28 22.15 1.58
N ASN A 341 -8.43 21.88 2.20
CA ASN A 341 -8.82 22.58 3.43
C ASN A 341 -7.82 22.24 4.55
N GLY A 342 -7.37 23.24 5.32
CA GLY A 342 -6.44 23.03 6.45
C GLY A 342 -4.95 22.92 6.09
N ILE A 343 -4.56 23.01 4.82
CA ILE A 343 -3.14 23.07 4.41
C ILE A 343 -2.43 24.28 5.05
N SER A 344 -1.17 24.13 5.44
CA SER A 344 -0.35 25.24 5.94
C SER A 344 0.01 26.23 4.81
N THR A 345 0.25 27.50 5.15
CA THR A 345 0.64 28.53 4.17
C THR A 345 1.91 28.14 3.40
N ALA A 346 2.93 27.61 4.10
CA ALA A 346 4.17 27.18 3.47
C ALA A 346 4.00 26.00 2.48
N ARG A 347 3.17 25.01 2.83
CA ARG A 347 2.88 23.88 1.92
C ARG A 347 2.04 24.33 0.72
N LEU A 348 1.10 25.25 0.91
CA LEU A 348 0.32 25.85 -0.18
C LEU A 348 1.21 26.64 -1.13
N ALA A 349 2.11 27.49 -0.63
CA ALA A 349 3.07 28.24 -1.44
C ALA A 349 3.90 27.28 -2.30
N GLN A 350 4.40 26.19 -1.69
CA GLN A 350 5.12 25.16 -2.43
C GLN A 350 4.25 24.48 -3.50
N ASN A 351 3.01 24.09 -3.19
CA ASN A 351 2.13 23.45 -4.15
C ASN A 351 1.91 24.34 -5.38
N LEU A 352 1.63 25.63 -5.18
CA LEU A 352 1.47 26.58 -6.26
C LEU A 352 2.79 26.77 -7.05
N SER A 353 3.93 26.81 -6.35
CA SER A 353 5.25 26.87 -6.97
C SER A 353 5.51 25.66 -7.89
N ILE A 354 5.15 24.44 -7.45
CA ILE A 354 5.20 23.23 -8.28
C ILE A 354 4.34 23.40 -9.53
N LEU A 355 3.10 23.87 -9.40
CA LEU A 355 2.19 24.08 -10.54
C LEU A 355 2.75 25.09 -11.56
N THR A 356 3.43 26.15 -11.13
CA THR A 356 4.07 27.11 -12.06
C THR A 356 5.28 26.56 -12.80
N ARG A 357 5.88 25.48 -12.30
CA ARG A 357 7.08 24.85 -12.89
C ARG A 357 6.76 23.64 -13.76
N LEU A 358 5.48 23.33 -13.97
CA LEU A 358 5.07 22.23 -14.82
C LEU A 358 5.55 22.43 -16.27
N PRO A 359 5.80 21.35 -17.04
CA PRO A 359 6.01 21.41 -18.48
C PRO A 359 4.90 22.17 -19.22
N GLU A 360 5.22 22.79 -20.36
CA GLU A 360 4.29 23.65 -21.12
C GLU A 360 2.98 22.95 -21.52
N ALA A 361 3.02 21.65 -21.82
CA ALA A 361 1.82 20.87 -22.12
C ALA A 361 0.84 20.83 -20.94
N GLN A 362 1.35 20.57 -19.74
CA GLN A 362 0.57 20.52 -18.50
C GLN A 362 0.14 21.92 -18.05
N LYS A 363 0.97 22.95 -18.26
CA LYS A 363 0.57 24.36 -18.03
C LYS A 363 -0.63 24.78 -18.87
N ARG A 364 -0.74 24.33 -20.13
CA ARG A 364 -1.92 24.62 -20.97
C ARG A 364 -3.19 23.95 -20.41
N GLN A 365 -3.06 22.73 -19.88
CA GLN A 365 -4.18 22.08 -19.19
C GLN A 365 -4.55 22.85 -17.92
N LEU A 366 -3.57 23.25 -17.11
CA LEU A 366 -3.78 24.08 -15.91
C LEU A 366 -4.50 25.39 -16.23
N ALA A 367 -4.09 26.07 -17.29
CA ALA A 367 -4.70 27.30 -17.78
C ALA A 367 -6.21 27.13 -18.08
N SER A 368 -6.63 25.95 -18.54
CA SER A 368 -8.05 25.65 -18.79
C SER A 368 -8.93 25.54 -17.52
N CYS A 369 -8.30 25.48 -16.34
CA CYS A 369 -8.96 25.30 -15.05
C CYS A 369 -8.52 26.34 -13.99
N VAL A 370 -7.89 27.45 -14.41
CA VAL A 370 -7.37 28.46 -13.46
C VAL A 370 -8.49 29.20 -12.71
N ASP A 371 -9.71 29.18 -13.24
CA ASP A 371 -10.92 29.68 -12.58
C ASP A 371 -11.27 28.87 -11.34
N ASN A 372 -11.22 27.53 -11.41
CA ASN A 372 -11.38 26.63 -10.26
C ASN A 372 -10.30 26.87 -9.21
N LEU A 373 -9.04 27.05 -9.65
CA LEU A 373 -7.93 27.39 -8.75
C LEU A 373 -8.20 28.72 -8.03
N SER A 374 -8.66 29.73 -8.78
CA SER A 374 -8.92 31.06 -8.25
C SER A 374 -10.13 31.09 -7.30
N ASP A 375 -11.19 30.33 -7.56
CA ASP A 375 -12.32 30.16 -6.64
C ASP A 375 -11.87 29.59 -5.29
N ARG A 376 -11.03 28.55 -5.31
CA ARG A 376 -10.53 27.93 -4.07
C ARG A 376 -9.60 28.83 -3.28
N LEU A 377 -8.69 29.54 -3.94
CA LEU A 377 -7.85 30.55 -3.28
C LEU A 377 -8.69 31.70 -2.71
N SER A 378 -9.72 32.13 -3.44
CA SER A 378 -10.63 33.19 -3.02
C SER A 378 -11.39 32.86 -1.73
N ARG A 379 -11.85 31.61 -1.58
CA ARG A 379 -12.49 31.15 -0.33
C ARG A 379 -11.54 31.14 0.87
N ARG A 380 -10.23 31.04 0.62
CA ARG A 380 -9.18 31.08 1.65
C ARG A 380 -8.69 32.49 1.95
N ALA A 381 -8.85 33.44 1.02
CA ALA A 381 -8.18 34.74 1.02
C ALA A 381 -8.20 35.55 2.34
N PRO A 382 -9.23 35.47 3.20
CA PRO A 382 -9.19 36.13 4.50
C PRO A 382 -8.12 35.58 5.46
N ASN A 383 -7.70 34.31 5.31
CA ASN A 383 -6.86 33.58 6.26
C ASN A 383 -5.74 32.78 5.54
N GLY A 384 -4.47 33.16 5.75
CA GLY A 384 -3.34 32.33 5.33
C GLY A 384 -2.96 32.43 3.84
N ILE A 385 -3.05 33.64 3.28
CA ILE A 385 -2.39 34.04 2.03
C ILE A 385 -1.27 35.04 2.38
N ASP A 386 -0.05 34.75 1.96
CA ASP A 386 1.12 35.63 2.08
C ASP A 386 1.51 36.22 0.71
N GLU A 387 2.60 36.98 0.68
CA GLU A 387 3.09 37.64 -0.54
C GLU A 387 3.51 36.62 -1.61
N GLU A 388 4.08 35.47 -1.21
CA GLU A 388 4.52 34.42 -2.15
C GLU A 388 3.32 33.75 -2.84
N ILE A 389 2.28 33.41 -2.09
CA ILE A 389 1.04 32.85 -2.65
C ILE A 389 0.39 33.85 -3.60
N CYS A 390 0.29 35.12 -3.22
CA CYS A 390 -0.29 36.17 -4.06
C CYS A 390 0.50 36.38 -5.36
N ALA A 391 1.83 36.42 -5.29
CA ALA A 391 2.69 36.56 -6.46
C ALA A 391 2.51 35.36 -7.41
N THR A 392 2.45 34.15 -6.86
CA THR A 392 2.27 32.93 -7.65
C THR A 392 0.88 32.85 -8.28
N TRP A 393 -0.17 33.23 -7.53
CA TRP A 393 -1.54 33.33 -8.04
C TRP A 393 -1.65 34.37 -9.17
N ALA A 394 -1.07 35.55 -8.98
CA ALA A 394 -1.04 36.60 -10.00
C ALA A 394 -0.32 36.14 -11.27
N ARG A 395 0.79 35.41 -11.14
CA ARG A 395 1.51 34.81 -12.27
C ARG A 395 0.63 33.80 -13.03
N LEU A 396 0.00 32.86 -12.32
CA LEU A 396 -0.92 31.88 -12.93
C LEU A 396 -2.08 32.54 -13.68
N LEU A 397 -2.69 33.57 -13.08
CA LEU A 397 -3.73 34.37 -13.72
C LEU A 397 -3.20 35.03 -15.00
N TRP A 398 -2.05 35.69 -14.90
CA TRP A 398 -1.46 36.44 -16.00
C TRP A 398 -1.07 35.54 -17.17
N ASP A 399 -0.48 34.37 -16.91
CA ASP A 399 -0.04 33.43 -17.94
C ASP A 399 -1.21 32.79 -18.69
N THR A 400 -2.38 32.65 -18.04
CA THR A 400 -3.58 32.09 -18.65
C THR A 400 -4.17 32.99 -19.75
N ARG A 401 -3.86 34.29 -19.75
CA ARG A 401 -4.50 35.30 -20.62
C ARG A 401 -4.45 34.99 -22.11
N THR A 402 -3.35 34.38 -22.58
CA THR A 402 -3.14 34.07 -24.00
C THR A 402 -3.65 32.67 -24.37
N ILE A 403 -3.78 31.78 -23.38
CA ILE A 403 -4.09 30.36 -23.59
C ILE A 403 -5.60 30.12 -23.53
N ALA A 404 -6.27 30.66 -22.50
CA ALA A 404 -7.69 30.44 -22.26
C ALA A 404 -8.38 31.76 -21.82
N PRO A 405 -8.67 32.69 -22.75
CA PRO A 405 -9.17 34.02 -22.43
C PRO A 405 -10.48 34.05 -21.63
N THR A 406 -11.41 33.13 -21.93
CA THR A 406 -12.70 33.03 -21.25
C THR A 406 -12.56 32.54 -19.81
N VAL A 407 -11.68 31.55 -19.58
CA VAL A 407 -11.35 31.03 -18.25
C VAL A 407 -10.60 32.10 -17.45
N HIS A 408 -9.65 32.79 -18.09
CA HIS A 408 -8.92 33.91 -17.50
C HIS A 408 -9.87 35.01 -17.00
N LEU A 409 -10.87 35.41 -17.79
CA LEU A 409 -11.84 36.42 -17.38
C LEU A 409 -12.61 35.99 -16.13
N ARG A 410 -13.12 34.75 -16.09
CA ARG A 410 -13.82 34.21 -14.90
C ARG A 410 -12.91 34.20 -13.68
N ALA A 411 -11.69 33.70 -13.83
CA ALA A 411 -10.70 33.66 -12.77
C ALA A 411 -10.39 35.07 -12.24
N ALA A 412 -10.13 36.03 -13.14
CA ALA A 412 -9.87 37.43 -12.81
C ALA A 412 -11.05 38.08 -12.07
N THR A 413 -12.28 37.85 -12.52
CA THR A 413 -13.49 38.31 -11.84
C THR A 413 -13.57 37.77 -10.41
N THR A 414 -13.44 36.46 -10.23
CA THR A 414 -13.50 35.82 -8.91
C THR A 414 -12.39 36.34 -7.99
N SER A 415 -11.15 36.37 -8.49
CA SER A 415 -10.00 36.89 -7.76
C SER A 415 -10.19 38.34 -7.32
N MET A 416 -10.62 39.23 -8.22
CA MET A 416 -10.83 40.64 -7.90
C MET A 416 -11.93 40.82 -6.86
N SER A 417 -13.07 40.13 -7.04
CA SER A 417 -14.20 40.20 -6.09
C SER A 417 -13.82 39.73 -4.69
N ALA A 418 -12.95 38.73 -4.57
CA ALA A 418 -12.57 38.17 -3.29
C ALA A 418 -11.45 38.95 -2.57
N THR A 419 -10.69 39.77 -3.31
CA THR A 419 -9.47 40.40 -2.79
C THR A 419 -9.54 41.91 -2.65
N ILE A 420 -10.42 42.60 -3.37
CA ILE A 420 -10.46 44.08 -3.38
C ILE A 420 -10.71 44.71 -2.00
N ASP A 421 -11.46 44.03 -1.13
CA ASP A 421 -11.74 44.51 0.22
C ASP A 421 -10.68 44.11 1.26
N LEU A 422 -9.73 43.25 0.88
CA LEU A 422 -8.66 42.74 1.77
C LEU A 422 -7.49 43.72 1.88
N THR A 423 -7.78 44.97 2.27
CA THR A 423 -6.84 46.11 2.28
C THR A 423 -5.62 45.95 3.18
N ARG A 424 -5.64 44.96 4.08
CA ARG A 424 -4.53 44.60 4.98
C ARG A 424 -3.73 43.36 4.54
N SER A 425 -4.18 42.65 3.51
CA SER A 425 -3.54 41.44 2.99
C SER A 425 -2.66 41.76 1.77
N PRO A 426 -1.64 40.95 1.43
CA PRO A 426 -0.69 41.26 0.35
C PRO A 426 -1.24 40.94 -1.06
N VAL A 427 -2.45 41.40 -1.39
CA VAL A 427 -3.20 41.01 -2.62
C VAL A 427 -2.98 41.94 -3.82
N ALA A 428 -2.13 42.95 -3.67
CA ALA A 428 -1.88 44.00 -4.66
C ALA A 428 -1.52 43.44 -6.06
N GLU A 429 -0.67 42.41 -6.09
CA GLU A 429 -0.22 41.80 -7.34
C GLU A 429 -1.34 41.01 -8.04
N VAL A 430 -2.20 40.35 -7.26
CA VAL A 430 -3.40 39.63 -7.77
C VAL A 430 -4.36 40.62 -8.42
N LEU A 431 -4.61 41.76 -7.76
CA LEU A 431 -5.44 42.83 -8.31
C LEU A 431 -4.83 43.41 -9.59
N ALA A 432 -3.51 43.62 -9.62
CA ALA A 432 -2.81 44.09 -10.81
C ALA A 432 -2.82 43.09 -11.99
N ALA A 433 -2.99 41.79 -11.72
CA ALA A 433 -3.15 40.76 -12.74
C ALA A 433 -4.61 40.61 -13.20
N ALA A 434 -5.57 40.75 -12.29
CA ALA A 434 -6.99 40.51 -12.55
C ALA A 434 -7.71 41.73 -13.17
N PHE A 435 -7.44 42.94 -12.67
CA PHE A 435 -8.15 44.15 -13.05
C PHE A 435 -8.21 44.41 -14.58
N PRO A 436 -7.12 44.23 -15.36
CA PRO A 436 -7.15 44.51 -16.79
C PRO A 436 -8.21 43.72 -17.56
N ALA A 437 -8.41 42.45 -17.23
CA ALA A 437 -9.40 41.60 -17.89
C ALA A 437 -10.83 42.05 -17.56
N VAL A 438 -11.10 42.29 -16.28
CA VAL A 438 -12.39 42.80 -15.80
C VAL A 438 -12.71 44.15 -16.43
N TYR A 439 -11.73 45.06 -16.46
CA TYR A 439 -11.89 46.39 -17.04
C TYR A 439 -12.21 46.34 -18.53
N ARG A 440 -11.44 45.58 -19.33
CA ARG A 440 -11.68 45.45 -20.78
C ARG A 440 -13.06 44.87 -21.08
N GLU A 441 -13.53 43.93 -20.27
CA GLU A 441 -14.87 43.36 -20.42
C GLU A 441 -15.96 44.41 -20.13
N LEU A 442 -15.80 45.18 -19.05
CA LEU A 442 -16.72 46.27 -18.70
C LEU A 442 -16.78 47.36 -19.78
N VAL A 443 -15.66 47.68 -20.42
CA VAL A 443 -15.59 48.65 -21.54
C VAL A 443 -16.20 48.07 -22.82
N SER A 444 -15.91 46.81 -23.15
CA SER A 444 -16.37 46.18 -24.40
C SER A 444 -17.88 45.96 -24.44
N ARG A 445 -18.51 45.71 -23.28
CA ARG A 445 -19.96 45.51 -23.16
C ARG A 445 -20.79 46.79 -23.10
N ASN A 446 -20.18 47.97 -23.04
CA ASN A 446 -20.89 49.23 -23.22
C ASN A 446 -21.46 49.40 -24.66
N ASN A 447 -21.12 48.48 -25.59
CA ASN A 447 -21.52 48.54 -27.00
C ASN A 447 -22.42 47.40 -27.52
N LYS A 448 -22.73 46.33 -26.75
CA LYS A 448 -23.59 45.21 -27.23
C LYS A 448 -24.38 44.53 -26.11
N ASP A 449 -25.67 44.32 -26.36
CA ASP A 449 -26.63 43.63 -25.48
C ASP A 449 -26.37 42.12 -25.32
N ASN A 450 -26.61 41.67 -24.08
CA ASN A 450 -26.91 40.34 -23.52
C ASN A 450 -26.01 39.10 -23.81
N ASP A 451 -25.42 38.55 -22.73
CA ASP A 451 -25.65 37.17 -22.21
C ASP A 451 -24.49 36.65 -21.30
N GLY A 452 -24.86 35.95 -20.24
CA GLY A 452 -24.21 34.68 -19.84
C GLY A 452 -23.25 34.61 -18.63
N ILE A 453 -22.45 35.63 -18.28
CA ILE A 453 -21.36 35.45 -17.28
C ILE A 453 -21.53 36.31 -16.01
N PHE A 454 -22.31 37.39 -16.07
CA PHE A 454 -22.47 38.34 -14.96
C PHE A 454 -23.40 37.88 -13.83
N GLY A 455 -24.05 36.71 -13.92
CA GLY A 455 -24.81 36.15 -12.79
C GLY A 455 -24.00 36.04 -11.49
N LEU A 456 -22.66 35.89 -11.57
CA LEU A 456 -21.77 35.91 -10.40
C LEU A 456 -21.49 37.31 -9.85
N PHE A 457 -21.53 38.35 -10.69
CA PHE A 457 -21.31 39.74 -10.24
C PHE A 457 -22.56 40.32 -9.55
N PHE A 458 -23.75 39.80 -9.85
CA PHE A 458 -25.02 40.27 -9.28
C PHE A 458 -25.35 39.73 -7.88
N ALA A 459 -24.51 38.84 -7.31
CA ALA A 459 -24.68 38.31 -5.95
C ALA A 459 -24.02 39.16 -4.85
N LEU A 460 -23.40 40.30 -5.18
CA LEU A 460 -22.86 41.24 -4.19
C LEU A 460 -23.94 42.21 -3.69
N PRO A 461 -24.17 42.31 -2.36
CA PRO A 461 -24.87 43.44 -1.79
C PRO A 461 -23.95 44.67 -1.87
N ARG A 462 -24.49 45.78 -2.40
CA ARG A 462 -24.11 47.19 -2.13
C ARG A 462 -23.11 47.99 -2.99
N MET A 463 -22.57 47.55 -4.14
CA MET A 463 -21.68 48.46 -4.94
C MET A 463 -21.86 48.49 -6.47
N LEU A 464 -22.92 47.92 -7.04
CA LEU A 464 -23.16 47.98 -8.50
C LEU A 464 -24.63 48.29 -8.84
N VAL A 465 -25.22 49.26 -8.13
CA VAL A 465 -26.55 49.78 -8.48
C VAL A 465 -26.37 51.08 -9.26
N ASN A 466 -26.88 51.07 -10.49
CA ASN A 466 -27.10 52.20 -11.40
C ASN A 466 -25.88 53.04 -11.76
N ASP A 467 -25.23 52.74 -12.89
CA ASP A 467 -24.91 53.81 -13.85
C ASP A 467 -24.49 53.30 -15.25
N TRP A 468 -24.76 54.17 -16.21
CA TRP A 468 -24.54 54.10 -17.67
C TRP A 468 -23.03 54.06 -18.10
N ASP A 469 -22.09 54.04 -17.14
CA ASP A 469 -20.65 53.84 -17.36
C ASP A 469 -20.09 52.87 -16.30
N ARG A 470 -20.21 51.55 -16.52
CA ARG A 470 -19.81 50.51 -15.54
C ARG A 470 -18.30 50.45 -15.30
N ALA A 471 -17.50 50.95 -16.24
CA ALA A 471 -16.05 50.96 -16.15
C ALA A 471 -15.52 52.04 -15.19
N LYS A 472 -16.26 53.15 -15.01
CA LYS A 472 -15.89 54.24 -14.09
C LYS A 472 -15.97 53.85 -12.60
N PRO A 473 -17.07 53.25 -12.08
CA PRO A 473 -17.12 52.72 -10.72
C PRO A 473 -16.02 51.71 -10.42
N ALA A 474 -15.69 50.82 -11.37
CA ALA A 474 -14.61 49.85 -11.19
C ALA A 474 -13.23 50.52 -11.03
N ARG A 475 -12.92 51.54 -11.85
CA ARG A 475 -11.70 52.36 -11.68
C ARG A 475 -11.68 53.07 -10.34
N HIS A 476 -12.80 53.69 -9.94
CA HIS A 476 -12.91 54.39 -8.66
C HIS A 476 -12.69 53.45 -7.48
N GLY A 477 -13.40 52.31 -7.47
CA GLY A 477 -13.25 51.29 -6.44
C GLY A 477 -11.82 50.76 -6.32
N LEU A 478 -11.14 50.52 -7.45
CA LEU A 478 -9.73 50.12 -7.43
C LEU A 478 -8.83 51.20 -6.80
N VAL A 479 -8.94 52.46 -7.24
CA VAL A 479 -8.13 53.56 -6.70
C VAL A 479 -8.40 53.75 -5.20
N ASP A 480 -9.67 53.75 -4.81
CA ASP A 480 -10.07 53.95 -3.42
C ASP A 480 -9.57 52.79 -2.54
N ALA A 481 -9.62 51.54 -3.02
CA ALA A 481 -9.04 50.39 -2.33
C ALA A 481 -7.52 50.53 -2.15
N PHE A 482 -6.78 50.85 -3.22
CA PHE A 482 -5.33 51.03 -3.17
C PHE A 482 -4.89 52.18 -2.26
N MET A 483 -5.59 53.32 -2.29
CA MET A 483 -5.29 54.48 -1.45
C MET A 483 -5.60 54.24 0.04
N ASN A 484 -6.56 53.37 0.35
CA ASN A 484 -6.95 53.00 1.71
C ASN A 484 -6.28 51.72 2.23
N SER A 485 -5.35 51.13 1.46
CA SER A 485 -4.65 49.90 1.80
C SER A 485 -3.19 50.14 2.25
N ASN A 486 -2.56 49.07 2.74
CA ASN A 486 -1.11 49.02 2.95
C ASN A 486 -0.36 48.41 1.75
N TRP A 487 -1.01 48.30 0.59
CA TRP A 487 -0.44 47.67 -0.59
C TRP A 487 0.69 48.51 -1.20
N PRO A 488 1.64 47.86 -1.89
CA PRO A 488 2.63 48.58 -2.66
C PRO A 488 1.98 49.42 -3.76
N PRO A 489 2.23 50.74 -3.78
CA PRO A 489 1.53 51.65 -4.68
C PRO A 489 1.92 51.47 -6.16
N SER A 490 3.09 50.88 -6.45
CA SER A 490 3.50 50.56 -7.82
C SER A 490 2.58 49.55 -8.53
N TYR A 491 1.90 48.67 -7.78
CA TYR A 491 0.95 47.72 -8.36
C TYR A 491 -0.32 48.39 -8.91
N LEU A 492 -0.71 49.57 -8.42
CA LEU A 492 -1.79 50.36 -9.02
C LEU A 492 -1.40 50.85 -10.42
N LEU A 493 -0.16 51.35 -10.57
CA LEU A 493 0.38 51.75 -11.86
C LEU A 493 0.51 50.55 -12.80
N LEU A 494 0.92 49.39 -12.30
CA LEU A 494 0.98 48.16 -13.09
C LEU A 494 -0.40 47.73 -13.58
N ALA A 495 -1.42 47.75 -12.71
CA ALA A 495 -2.80 47.46 -13.08
C ALA A 495 -3.30 48.39 -14.20
N ALA A 496 -3.02 49.69 -14.04
CA ALA A 496 -3.42 50.72 -14.99
C ALA A 496 -2.69 50.59 -16.34
N ALA A 497 -1.38 50.33 -16.33
CA ALA A 497 -0.59 50.10 -17.54
C ALA A 497 -1.08 48.88 -18.32
N ARG A 498 -1.31 47.75 -17.64
CA ARG A 498 -1.85 46.53 -18.26
C ARG A 498 -3.27 46.70 -18.81
N ALA A 499 -4.04 47.63 -18.25
CA ALA A 499 -5.38 47.98 -18.70
C ALA A 499 -5.40 49.10 -19.76
N GLY A 500 -4.26 49.76 -20.03
CA GLY A 500 -4.15 50.88 -20.98
C GLY A 500 -4.85 52.17 -20.51
N ILE A 501 -4.87 52.43 -19.20
CA ILE A 501 -5.63 53.56 -18.59
C ILE A 501 -4.83 54.30 -17.51
N VAL A 502 -3.52 54.43 -17.71
CA VAL A 502 -2.63 55.11 -16.75
C VAL A 502 -3.04 56.56 -16.54
N ASP A 503 -3.35 57.28 -17.60
CA ASP A 503 -3.92 58.62 -17.62
C ASP A 503 -5.11 58.78 -16.66
N ARG A 504 -6.15 57.95 -16.85
CA ARG A 504 -7.41 58.02 -16.09
C ARG A 504 -7.21 57.71 -14.62
N ILE A 505 -6.33 56.75 -14.31
CA ILE A 505 -6.02 56.36 -12.94
C ILE A 505 -5.18 57.45 -12.25
N CYS A 506 -4.15 58.00 -12.91
CA CYS A 506 -3.33 59.09 -12.40
C CYS A 506 -4.16 60.36 -12.12
N LEU A 507 -5.02 60.78 -13.06
CA LEU A 507 -5.93 61.91 -12.87
C LEU A 507 -6.88 61.70 -11.69
N ARG A 508 -7.44 60.49 -11.54
CA ARG A 508 -8.30 60.15 -10.39
C ARG A 508 -7.55 60.20 -9.07
N VAL A 509 -6.34 59.64 -9.01
CA VAL A 509 -5.50 59.70 -7.80
C VAL A 509 -5.18 61.15 -7.47
N MET A 510 -4.82 61.98 -8.45
CA MET A 510 -4.52 63.41 -8.23
C MET A 510 -5.70 64.19 -7.63
N ARG A 511 -6.94 63.85 -7.99
CA ARG A 511 -8.16 64.46 -7.45
C ARG A 511 -8.49 64.02 -6.01
N GLN A 512 -7.84 62.98 -5.48
CA GLN A 512 -8.03 62.50 -4.11
C GLN A 512 -7.11 63.22 -3.11
N ARG A 513 -7.54 63.31 -1.84
CA ARG A 513 -6.72 63.91 -0.78
C ARG A 513 -5.41 63.14 -0.61
N GLY A 514 -4.27 63.82 -0.79
CA GLY A 514 -2.94 63.21 -0.71
C GLY A 514 -2.49 62.48 -1.99
N GLY A 515 -3.25 62.58 -3.08
CA GLY A 515 -2.98 61.94 -4.37
C GLY A 515 -1.59 62.16 -4.93
N LYS A 516 -1.14 63.43 -4.98
CA LYS A 516 0.22 63.78 -5.45
C LYS A 516 1.32 63.06 -4.65
N LYS A 517 1.17 62.98 -3.32
CA LYS A 517 2.10 62.23 -2.45
C LYS A 517 2.02 60.73 -2.72
N TYR A 518 0.83 60.19 -2.99
CA TYR A 518 0.65 58.79 -3.35
C TYR A 518 1.35 58.44 -4.65
N LEU A 519 1.15 59.23 -5.72
CA LEU A 519 1.80 58.98 -7.03
C LEU A 519 3.32 59.06 -6.95
N ASN A 520 3.88 60.03 -6.22
CA ASN A 520 5.33 60.10 -6.01
C ASN A 520 5.88 58.84 -5.31
N ARG A 521 5.14 58.28 -4.34
CA ARG A 521 5.48 56.99 -3.73
C ARG A 521 5.33 55.84 -4.71
N ALA A 522 4.29 55.84 -5.53
CA ALA A 522 4.04 54.81 -6.55
C ALA A 522 5.20 54.73 -7.56
N VAL A 523 5.66 55.88 -8.07
CA VAL A 523 6.78 55.99 -9.00
C VAL A 523 8.09 55.56 -8.35
N ALA A 524 8.36 55.98 -7.10
CA ALA A 524 9.54 55.56 -6.36
C ALA A 524 9.56 54.04 -6.06
N ASP A 525 8.39 53.43 -5.87
CA ASP A 525 8.21 52.00 -5.59
C ASP A 525 8.28 51.12 -6.85
N VAL A 526 8.31 51.69 -8.07
CA VAL A 526 8.38 50.92 -9.33
C VAL A 526 9.60 49.99 -9.38
N GLY A 527 10.69 50.32 -8.70
CA GLY A 527 11.91 49.50 -8.65
C GLY A 527 11.71 48.09 -8.10
N ARG A 528 10.58 47.79 -7.42
CA ARG A 528 10.26 46.43 -6.94
C ARG A 528 9.79 45.48 -8.04
N LEU A 529 9.36 46.01 -9.18
CA LEU A 529 8.75 45.24 -10.26
C LEU A 529 9.82 44.65 -11.18
N THR A 530 9.43 43.65 -11.97
CA THR A 530 10.33 43.05 -12.98
C THR A 530 10.65 44.06 -14.09
N PRO A 531 11.81 43.93 -14.79
CA PRO A 531 12.18 44.88 -15.85
C PRO A 531 11.10 45.08 -16.93
N SER A 532 10.39 44.01 -17.30
CA SER A 532 9.30 44.08 -18.29
C SER A 532 8.09 44.87 -17.78
N GLN A 533 7.74 44.73 -16.50
CA GLN A 533 6.67 45.50 -15.87
C GLN A 533 7.04 46.99 -15.73
N ILE A 534 8.31 47.28 -15.39
CA ILE A 534 8.82 48.65 -15.30
C ILE A 534 8.72 49.35 -16.65
N SER A 535 9.16 48.69 -17.73
CA SER A 535 9.08 49.24 -19.09
C SER A 535 7.65 49.57 -19.49
N ALA A 536 6.68 48.69 -19.22
CA ALA A 536 5.27 48.93 -19.54
C ALA A 536 4.68 50.14 -18.79
N ILE A 537 5.07 50.34 -17.53
CA ILE A 537 4.65 51.51 -16.73
C ILE A 537 5.29 52.78 -17.27
N ARG A 538 6.61 52.77 -17.56
CA ARG A 538 7.33 53.93 -18.07
C ARG A 538 6.80 54.40 -19.42
N GLU A 539 6.62 53.49 -20.37
CA GLU A 539 6.03 53.79 -21.68
C GLU A 539 4.65 54.45 -21.52
N SER A 540 3.82 53.93 -20.62
CA SER A 540 2.49 54.48 -20.37
C SER A 540 2.53 55.84 -19.65
N LEU A 541 3.51 56.08 -18.77
CA LEU A 541 3.70 57.36 -18.08
C LEU A 541 4.29 58.43 -19.00
N ASP A 542 5.21 58.08 -19.89
CA ASP A 542 5.79 58.99 -20.88
C ASP A 542 4.71 59.46 -21.87
N ASN A 543 3.81 58.55 -22.27
CA ASN A 543 2.64 58.90 -23.08
C ASN A 543 1.69 59.87 -22.34
N PHE A 544 1.51 59.71 -21.03
CA PHE A 544 0.71 60.62 -20.20
C PHE A 544 1.38 61.99 -20.03
N ALA A 545 2.69 62.03 -19.77
CA ALA A 545 3.45 63.27 -19.65
C ALA A 545 3.43 64.10 -20.95
N ASN A 546 3.37 63.41 -22.10
CA ASN A 546 3.26 64.02 -23.43
C ASN A 546 1.82 64.39 -23.82
N SER A 547 0.78 63.76 -23.26
CA SER A 547 -0.63 64.03 -23.61
C SER A 547 -1.30 65.09 -22.73
N ASP A 548 -0.92 65.19 -21.45
CA ASP A 548 -1.66 65.96 -20.42
C ASP A 548 -0.87 67.10 -19.74
N MET A 549 0.23 67.57 -20.36
CA MET A 549 0.77 68.90 -20.00
C MET A 549 0.29 70.04 -20.91
N GLU A 550 -0.37 69.75 -22.04
CA GLU A 550 -0.81 70.80 -22.99
C GLU A 550 -2.30 71.17 -22.94
N ASN A 551 -3.21 70.39 -22.33
CA ASN A 551 -4.66 70.60 -22.55
C ASN A 551 -5.60 70.56 -21.32
N GLU A 552 -5.14 70.62 -20.07
CA GLU A 552 -6.04 70.72 -18.89
C GLU A 552 -5.54 71.72 -17.82
N TRP A 553 -5.00 72.86 -18.26
CA TRP A 553 -4.73 74.04 -17.41
C TRP A 553 -5.30 75.35 -17.97
N ASP A 554 -6.48 75.30 -18.60
CA ASP A 554 -7.39 76.44 -18.74
C ASP A 554 -8.78 76.10 -18.18
#